data_AF-A0A8R2R570-F1
#
_entry.id   AF-A0A8R2R570-F1
#
_cell.length_a   1.000
_cell.length_b   1.000
_cell.length_c   1.000
_cell.angle_alpha   90.00
_cell.angle_beta   90.00
_cell.angle_gamma   90.00
#
_symmetry.space_group_name_H-M   'P 1'
#
loop_
_entity.id
_entity.type
_entity.pdbx_description
1 polymer ?
#
loop_
_entity_poly.entity_id
_entity_poly.type
_entity_poly.pdbx_seq_one_letter_code
_entity_poly.pdbx_strand_id
1 'polypeptide(L)'
;MYSNWIVKELKEELRKRGASLRGKKVDLVERLELYDQNFNFGRAERVDGHDPKMDLPLGDTYRDINSNTVLPPIDKTALRHYLNYTLKKSSMANELYESRHLLTARSSVVGDYTYVKGHCRKTMRNLQYEVNIKLHKDGNPVESHCECPAGSAVNAVCKHVAVLLLGIENMVHEKFILLHEVCTQKLQQFHIPNKFYTGTPVHAEKMSKKKKGNDSWLTK
;
A
#
# COMPACT_ATOMS: atom_id res chain seq x y z
N MET A 1 -10.07 -9.96 21.37
CA MET A 1 -11.14 -10.61 22.18
C MET A 1 -12.51 -10.61 21.46
N TYR A 2 -12.55 -10.40 20.14
CA TYR A 2 -13.81 -10.31 19.36
C TYR A 2 -14.14 -11.57 18.55
N SER A 3 -13.26 -12.59 18.55
CA SER A 3 -13.45 -13.83 17.78
C SER A 3 -14.74 -14.59 18.11
N ASN A 4 -15.22 -14.45 19.35
CA ASN A 4 -16.40 -15.14 19.86
C ASN A 4 -17.72 -14.42 19.52
N TRP A 5 -17.67 -13.16 19.07
CA TRP A 5 -18.87 -12.39 18.75
C TRP A 5 -19.51 -12.86 17.44
N ILE A 6 -20.82 -12.68 17.30
CA ILE A 6 -21.51 -12.93 16.03
C ILE A 6 -21.33 -11.73 15.08
N VAL A 7 -21.44 -11.97 13.77
CA VAL A 7 -21.22 -10.93 12.74
C VAL A 7 -22.14 -9.72 12.94
N LYS A 8 -23.34 -9.93 13.47
CA LYS A 8 -24.29 -8.85 13.79
C LYS A 8 -23.73 -7.89 14.85
N GLU A 9 -23.22 -8.43 15.95
CA GLU A 9 -22.62 -7.65 17.05
C GLU A 9 -21.35 -6.92 16.59
N LEU A 10 -20.50 -7.61 15.81
CA LEU A 10 -19.29 -7.00 15.24
C LEU A 10 -19.61 -5.80 14.36
N LYS A 11 -20.64 -5.92 13.50
CA LYS A 11 -21.08 -4.81 12.65
C LYS A 11 -21.72 -3.69 13.45
N GLU A 12 -22.47 -4.01 14.50
CA GLU A 12 -23.08 -3.03 15.38
C GLU A 12 -22.02 -2.18 16.10
N GLU A 13 -20.98 -2.82 16.60
CA GLU A 13 -19.86 -2.14 17.26
C GLU A 13 -19.02 -1.32 16.27
N LEU A 14 -18.73 -1.86 15.09
CA LEU A 14 -18.03 -1.10 14.03
C LEU A 14 -18.85 0.12 13.58
N ARG A 15 -20.18 -0.01 13.52
CA ARG A 15 -21.09 1.08 13.17
C ARG A 15 -21.03 2.20 14.20
N LYS A 16 -21.05 1.89 15.50
CA LYS A 16 -20.88 2.89 16.58
C LYS A 16 -19.58 3.68 16.44
N ARG A 17 -18.52 3.01 15.99
CA ARG A 17 -17.18 3.57 15.78
C ARG A 17 -17.00 4.25 14.41
N GLY A 18 -18.03 4.30 13.57
CA GLY A 18 -17.96 4.89 12.24
C GLY A 18 -17.00 4.17 11.29
N ALA A 19 -16.81 2.86 11.49
CA ALA A 19 -15.90 2.02 10.73
C ALA A 19 -16.66 1.20 9.68
N SER A 20 -16.00 0.88 8.55
CA SER A 20 -16.66 0.10 7.50
C SER A 20 -17.17 -1.26 7.99
N LEU A 21 -18.38 -1.62 7.53
CA LEU A 21 -19.04 -2.89 7.84
C LEU A 21 -18.72 -4.01 6.83
N ARG A 22 -17.84 -3.72 5.85
CA ARG A 22 -17.46 -4.64 4.79
C ARG A 22 -16.37 -5.62 5.23
N GLY A 23 -16.43 -6.82 4.67
CA GLY A 23 -15.45 -7.90 4.88
C GLY A 23 -16.06 -9.17 5.50
N LYS A 24 -15.24 -10.21 5.58
CA LYS A 24 -15.56 -11.47 6.29
C LYS A 24 -15.46 -11.24 7.80
N LYS A 25 -16.01 -12.17 8.61
CA LYS A 25 -15.95 -12.10 10.08
C LYS A 25 -14.54 -11.81 10.62
N VAL A 26 -13.53 -12.45 10.04
CA VAL A 26 -12.11 -12.27 10.41
C VAL A 26 -11.66 -10.81 10.20
N ASP A 27 -12.07 -10.19 9.09
CA ASP A 27 -11.72 -8.80 8.79
C ASP A 27 -12.39 -7.82 9.76
N LEU A 28 -13.64 -8.12 10.16
CA LEU A 28 -14.38 -7.31 11.15
C LEU A 28 -13.72 -7.39 12.54
N VAL A 29 -13.29 -8.59 12.94
CA VAL A 29 -12.56 -8.82 14.20
C VAL A 29 -11.22 -8.08 14.18
N GLU A 30 -10.41 -8.27 13.14
CA GLU A 30 -9.13 -7.56 12.97
C GLU A 30 -9.33 -6.04 13.02
N ARG A 31 -10.41 -5.53 12.43
CA ARG A 31 -10.76 -4.11 12.46
C ARG A 31 -11.02 -3.60 13.88
N LEU A 32 -11.86 -4.28 14.66
CA LEU A 32 -12.15 -3.87 16.03
C LEU A 32 -10.92 -3.89 16.93
N GLU A 33 -10.08 -4.94 16.82
CA GLU A 33 -8.84 -5.04 17.60
C GLU A 33 -7.87 -3.90 17.27
N LEU A 34 -7.77 -3.52 15.99
CA LEU A 34 -6.96 -2.38 15.58
C LEU A 34 -7.54 -1.05 16.04
N TYR A 35 -8.86 -0.91 16.13
CA TYR A 35 -9.50 0.31 16.65
C TYR A 35 -9.25 0.49 18.14
N ASP A 36 -9.35 -0.58 18.94
CA ASP A 36 -9.01 -0.57 20.36
C ASP A 36 -7.55 -0.19 20.58
N GLN A 37 -6.64 -0.79 19.82
CA GLN A 37 -5.20 -0.48 19.88
C GLN A 37 -4.89 0.98 19.54
N ASN A 38 -5.76 1.65 18.79
CA ASN A 38 -5.63 3.06 18.42
C ASN A 38 -6.54 3.98 19.27
N PHE A 39 -7.02 3.54 20.43
CA PHE A 39 -7.90 4.32 21.33
C PHE A 39 -9.13 4.91 20.61
N ASN A 40 -9.73 4.16 19.68
CA ASN A 40 -10.85 4.59 18.84
C ASN A 40 -10.65 5.99 18.20
N PHE A 41 -9.38 6.39 17.99
CA PHE A 41 -9.00 7.67 17.38
C PHE A 41 -9.55 8.93 18.11
N GLY A 42 -9.93 8.81 19.39
CA GLY A 42 -10.43 9.93 20.20
C GLY A 42 -11.75 10.56 19.71
N ARG A 43 -12.55 9.87 18.89
CA ARG A 43 -13.80 10.41 18.33
C ARG A 43 -15.04 10.01 19.13
N ALA A 44 -15.97 10.96 19.28
CA ALA A 44 -17.34 10.71 19.76
C ALA A 44 -18.18 9.97 18.71
N GLU A 45 -19.16 9.20 19.17
CA GLU A 45 -20.12 8.45 18.34
C GLU A 45 -20.70 9.31 17.21
N ARG A 46 -20.72 8.78 15.99
CA ARG A 46 -21.50 9.34 14.89
C ARG A 46 -22.53 8.33 14.41
N VAL A 47 -23.79 8.70 14.53
CA VAL A 47 -24.92 8.11 13.82
C VAL A 47 -24.91 8.75 12.42
N ASP A 48 -24.98 7.95 11.35
CA ASP A 48 -25.80 8.19 10.14
C ASP A 48 -25.41 7.29 8.94
N GLY A 49 -26.35 6.42 8.55
CA GLY A 49 -26.81 6.21 7.16
C GLY A 49 -25.98 5.42 6.14
N HIS A 50 -24.72 5.74 5.89
CA HIS A 50 -23.95 5.18 4.76
C HIS A 50 -22.47 5.04 5.11
N ASP A 51 -21.80 4.01 4.57
CA ASP A 51 -20.34 3.86 4.69
C ASP A 51 -19.68 5.17 4.17
N PRO A 52 -18.86 5.87 4.98
CA PRO A 52 -18.16 7.07 4.54
C PRO A 52 -17.28 6.72 3.35
N LYS A 53 -17.63 7.23 2.17
CA LYS A 53 -16.90 6.98 0.92
C LYS A 53 -16.26 8.29 0.46
N MET A 54 -15.00 8.20 0.08
CA MET A 54 -14.26 9.30 -0.52
C MET A 54 -14.72 9.47 -1.98
N ASP A 55 -14.98 10.71 -2.39
CA ASP A 55 -15.28 11.02 -3.78
C ASP A 55 -13.99 11.01 -4.60
N LEU A 56 -13.90 10.07 -5.55
CA LEU A 56 -12.71 9.86 -6.37
C LEU A 56 -13.01 10.20 -7.83
N PRO A 57 -12.04 10.78 -8.57
CA PRO A 57 -12.16 10.98 -10.00
C PRO A 57 -12.19 9.64 -10.75
N LEU A 58 -12.59 9.69 -12.03
CA LEU A 58 -12.68 8.51 -12.88
C LEU A 58 -11.31 7.83 -13.02
N GLY A 59 -11.28 6.49 -13.03
CA GLY A 59 -10.03 5.72 -13.06
C GLY A 59 -9.09 6.08 -14.23
N ASP A 60 -9.64 6.50 -15.36
CA ASP A 60 -8.89 6.80 -16.58
C ASP A 60 -8.11 8.12 -16.52
N THR A 61 -8.43 9.01 -15.56
CA THR A 61 -7.71 10.27 -15.38
C THR A 61 -6.39 10.09 -14.64
N TYR A 62 -6.18 8.94 -14.00
CA TYR A 62 -4.97 8.67 -13.24
C TYR A 62 -3.78 8.34 -14.14
N ARG A 63 -2.64 8.97 -13.86
CA ARG A 63 -1.35 8.70 -14.51
C ARG A 63 -0.31 8.27 -13.49
N ASP A 64 0.62 7.42 -13.91
CA ASP A 64 1.69 6.93 -13.03
C ASP A 64 2.60 8.09 -12.61
N ILE A 65 2.93 8.13 -11.32
CA ILE A 65 3.82 9.14 -10.77
C ILE A 65 5.26 8.84 -11.20
N ASN A 66 5.88 9.83 -11.83
CA ASN A 66 7.27 9.84 -12.28
C ASN A 66 7.90 11.21 -12.01
N SER A 67 9.18 11.38 -12.36
CA SER A 67 9.94 12.62 -12.12
C SER A 67 9.34 13.87 -12.79
N ASN A 68 8.57 13.71 -13.86
CA ASN A 68 7.90 14.82 -14.59
C ASN A 68 6.49 15.10 -14.05
N THR A 69 6.00 14.31 -13.10
CA THR A 69 4.66 14.49 -12.55
C THR A 69 4.64 15.71 -11.63
N VAL A 70 3.74 16.65 -11.92
CA VAL A 70 3.52 17.82 -11.07
C VAL A 70 2.70 17.40 -9.87
N LEU A 71 3.33 17.35 -8.71
CA LEU A 71 2.72 17.02 -7.43
C LEU A 71 2.70 18.26 -6.52
N PRO A 72 1.70 18.41 -5.64
CA PRO A 72 1.71 19.45 -4.63
C PRO A 72 2.98 19.35 -3.77
N PRO A 73 3.55 20.49 -3.34
CA PRO A 73 4.75 20.49 -2.51
C PRO A 73 4.40 19.95 -1.11
N ILE A 74 4.51 18.64 -0.93
CA ILE A 74 4.36 18.03 0.39
C ILE A 74 5.63 18.32 1.19
N ASP A 75 5.47 19.06 2.27
CA ASP A 75 6.55 19.31 3.22
C ASP A 75 6.66 18.18 4.24
N LYS A 76 7.89 17.94 4.74
CA LYS A 76 8.17 17.03 5.86
C LYS A 76 7.36 17.39 7.09
N THR A 77 7.00 18.66 7.27
CA THR A 77 6.12 19.12 8.34
C THR A 77 4.71 18.52 8.20
N ALA A 78 4.12 18.52 7.00
CA ALA A 78 2.81 17.93 6.75
C ALA A 78 2.79 16.42 7.03
N LEU A 79 3.85 15.70 6.63
CA LEU A 79 4.02 14.28 6.97
C LEU A 79 4.15 14.08 8.49
N ARG A 80 4.93 14.90 9.18
CA ARG A 80 5.07 14.85 10.64
C ARG A 80 3.75 15.15 11.34
N HIS A 81 2.99 16.14 10.88
CA HIS A 81 1.66 16.46 11.41
C HIS A 81 0.71 15.27 11.26
N TYR A 82 0.69 14.63 10.09
CA TYR A 82 -0.07 13.41 9.87
C TYR A 82 0.39 12.29 10.82
N LEU A 83 1.69 12.00 10.92
CA LEU A 83 2.22 10.96 11.81
C LEU A 83 1.91 11.22 13.30
N ASN A 84 2.03 12.47 13.74
CA ASN A 84 1.70 12.88 15.10
C ASN A 84 0.20 12.75 15.37
N TYR A 85 -0.65 13.21 14.44
CA TYR A 85 -2.10 13.06 14.54
C TYR A 85 -2.53 11.59 14.62
N THR A 86 -1.86 10.72 13.86
CA THR A 86 -2.16 9.29 13.81
C THR A 86 -1.50 8.47 14.93
N LEU A 87 -0.71 9.12 15.79
CA LEU A 87 0.10 8.50 16.85
C LEU A 87 0.98 7.35 16.30
N LYS A 88 1.47 7.49 15.07
CA LYS A 88 2.34 6.50 14.42
C LYS A 88 3.79 6.95 14.48
N LYS A 89 4.67 6.00 14.82
CA LYS A 89 6.12 6.22 14.74
C LYS A 89 6.53 6.38 13.28
N SER A 90 7.33 7.39 12.99
CA SER A 90 7.93 7.62 11.67
C SER A 90 8.76 6.42 11.21
N SER A 91 9.46 5.74 12.13
CA SER A 91 10.28 4.56 11.83
C SER A 91 9.48 3.47 11.12
N MET A 92 8.23 3.21 11.55
CA MET A 92 7.39 2.18 10.93
C MET A 92 7.00 2.52 9.48
N ALA A 93 6.78 3.81 9.17
CA ALA A 93 6.48 4.23 7.81
C ALA A 93 7.73 4.13 6.92
N ASN A 94 8.89 4.56 7.44
CA ASN A 94 10.17 4.46 6.74
C ASN A 94 10.53 3.00 6.45
N GLU A 95 10.48 2.12 7.45
CA GLU A 95 10.78 0.69 7.28
C GLU A 95 9.92 0.05 6.18
N LEU A 96 8.62 0.33 6.14
CA LEU A 96 7.72 -0.20 5.12
C LEU A 96 8.00 0.37 3.73
N TYR A 97 8.33 1.65 3.65
CA TYR A 97 8.63 2.31 2.39
C TYR A 97 9.98 1.84 1.80
N GLU A 98 11.03 1.79 2.62
CA GLU A 98 12.37 1.31 2.24
C GLU A 98 12.35 -0.17 1.85
N SER A 99 11.51 -0.98 2.50
CA SER A 99 11.28 -2.37 2.12
C SER A 99 10.36 -2.55 0.90
N ARG A 100 10.05 -1.46 0.17
CA ARG A 100 9.29 -1.44 -1.08
C ARG A 100 7.90 -2.07 -0.97
N HIS A 101 7.17 -1.75 0.10
CA HIS A 101 5.77 -2.19 0.26
C HIS A 101 4.80 -1.40 -0.62
N LEU A 102 5.19 -0.25 -1.18
CA LEU A 102 4.38 0.49 -2.15
C LEU A 102 4.56 -0.15 -3.53
N LEU A 103 3.49 -0.64 -4.15
CA LEU A 103 3.57 -1.28 -5.47
C LEU A 103 3.40 -0.28 -6.60
N THR A 104 2.42 0.61 -6.47
CA THR A 104 2.09 1.61 -7.48
C THR A 104 1.71 2.91 -6.79
N ALA A 105 1.93 4.01 -7.49
CA ALA A 105 1.47 5.33 -7.11
C ALA A 105 1.09 6.09 -8.38
N ARG A 106 -0.15 6.56 -8.44
CA ARG A 106 -0.76 7.25 -9.58
C ARG A 106 -1.42 8.52 -9.09
N SER A 107 -1.41 9.57 -9.90
CA SER A 107 -2.02 10.85 -9.56
C SER A 107 -3.03 11.30 -10.61
N SER A 108 -4.01 12.08 -10.18
CA SER A 108 -4.97 12.78 -11.03
C SER A 108 -5.19 14.17 -10.43
N VAL A 109 -5.07 15.22 -11.23
CA VAL A 109 -5.29 16.60 -10.80
C VAL A 109 -6.69 17.03 -11.22
N VAL A 110 -7.46 17.59 -10.29
CA VAL A 110 -8.81 18.11 -10.52
C VAL A 110 -8.97 19.43 -9.79
N GLY A 111 -8.92 20.54 -10.53
CA GLY A 111 -8.94 21.89 -9.96
C GLY A 111 -7.77 22.11 -9.01
N ASP A 112 -8.07 22.55 -7.78
CA ASP A 112 -7.10 22.82 -6.71
C ASP A 112 -6.69 21.57 -5.90
N TYR A 113 -7.15 20.39 -6.31
CA TYR A 113 -6.89 19.13 -5.61
C TYR A 113 -6.13 18.13 -6.47
N THR A 114 -5.19 17.44 -5.83
CA THR A 114 -4.48 16.30 -6.41
C THR A 114 -4.90 15.03 -5.69
N TYR A 115 -5.47 14.10 -6.44
CA TYR A 115 -5.86 12.78 -5.98
C TYR A 115 -4.73 11.81 -6.26
N VAL A 116 -4.21 11.18 -5.22
CA VAL A 116 -3.18 10.16 -5.32
C VAL A 116 -3.76 8.81 -4.95
N LYS A 117 -3.59 7.83 -5.83
CA LYS A 117 -3.98 6.43 -5.65
C LYS A 117 -2.72 5.58 -5.61
N GLY A 118 -2.58 4.77 -4.58
CA GLY A 118 -1.47 3.82 -4.45
C GLY A 118 -1.95 2.44 -4.01
N HIS A 119 -1.11 1.44 -4.25
CA HIS A 119 -1.33 0.08 -3.75
C HIS A 119 -0.22 -0.29 -2.79
N CYS A 120 -0.56 -0.69 -1.58
CA CYS A 120 0.39 -1.09 -0.54
C CYS A 120 0.25 -2.56 -0.19
N ARG A 121 1.36 -3.30 -0.12
CA ARG A 121 1.38 -4.71 0.29
C ARG A 121 1.16 -4.84 1.80
N LYS A 122 0.45 -5.88 2.23
CA LYS A 122 0.43 -6.31 3.63
C LYS A 122 1.73 -7.04 3.98
N THR A 123 2.29 -6.77 5.15
CA THR A 123 3.57 -7.34 5.61
C THR A 123 3.58 -8.88 5.69
N MET A 124 2.46 -9.51 6.05
CA MET A 124 2.41 -10.96 6.37
C MET A 124 1.70 -11.84 5.35
N ARG A 125 0.89 -11.28 4.44
CA ARG A 125 0.10 -12.04 3.47
C ARG A 125 0.29 -11.44 2.08
N ASN A 126 0.08 -12.24 1.03
CA ASN A 126 0.06 -11.73 -0.33
C ASN A 126 -1.27 -11.00 -0.61
N LEU A 127 -1.52 -9.94 0.15
CA LEU A 127 -2.66 -9.06 0.04
C LEU A 127 -2.16 -7.65 -0.22
N GLN A 128 -2.90 -6.91 -1.02
CA GLN A 128 -2.64 -5.52 -1.37
C GLN A 128 -3.84 -4.70 -0.90
N TYR A 129 -3.58 -3.47 -0.45
CA TYR A 129 -4.60 -2.51 -0.08
C TYR A 129 -4.53 -1.32 -1.02
N GLU A 130 -5.66 -0.94 -1.60
CA GLU A 130 -5.76 0.37 -2.26
C GLU A 130 -5.73 1.48 -1.19
N VAL A 131 -4.98 2.53 -1.48
CA VAL A 131 -4.82 3.72 -0.65
C VAL A 131 -5.12 4.92 -1.54
N ASN A 132 -6.05 5.78 -1.13
CA ASN A 132 -6.40 7.00 -1.82
C ASN A 132 -6.16 8.20 -0.90
N ILE A 133 -5.59 9.28 -1.42
CA ILE A 133 -5.30 10.52 -0.69
C ILE A 133 -5.70 11.69 -1.56
N LYS A 134 -6.41 12.66 -0.99
CA LYS A 134 -6.73 13.94 -1.62
C LYS A 134 -5.87 15.01 -0.97
N LEU A 135 -5.02 15.61 -1.78
CA LEU A 135 -4.11 16.68 -1.40
C LEU A 135 -4.66 18.00 -1.92
N HIS A 136 -4.60 19.05 -1.11
CA HIS A 136 -4.77 20.41 -1.60
C HIS A 136 -3.52 20.85 -2.37
N LYS A 137 -3.64 21.87 -3.22
CA LYS A 137 -2.51 22.49 -3.94
C LYS A 137 -1.34 22.92 -3.03
N ASP A 138 -1.62 23.21 -1.76
CA ASP A 138 -0.61 23.57 -0.75
C ASP A 138 0.16 22.36 -0.18
N GLY A 139 -0.15 21.13 -0.63
CA GLY A 139 0.48 19.90 -0.14
C GLY A 139 -0.16 19.30 1.12
N ASN A 140 -1.20 19.93 1.68
CA ASN A 140 -1.89 19.42 2.86
C ASN A 140 -2.84 18.27 2.51
N PRO A 141 -2.79 17.12 3.22
CA PRO A 141 -3.75 16.04 3.06
C PRO A 141 -5.11 16.44 3.67
N VAL A 142 -6.14 16.42 2.83
CA VAL A 142 -7.52 16.82 3.20
C VAL A 142 -8.36 15.60 3.57
N GLU A 143 -8.29 14.55 2.76
CA GLU A 143 -9.01 13.30 2.96
C GLU A 143 -8.11 12.12 2.59
N SER A 144 -8.30 10.99 3.27
CA SER A 144 -7.56 9.76 3.00
C SER A 144 -8.45 8.54 3.19
N HIS A 145 -8.26 7.54 2.35
CA HIS A 145 -8.96 6.27 2.43
C HIS A 145 -7.98 5.12 2.24
N CYS A 146 -8.14 4.04 3.01
CA CYS A 146 -7.41 2.80 2.74
C CYS A 146 -8.28 1.58 3.03
N GLU A 147 -8.21 0.58 2.15
CA GLU A 147 -8.97 -0.66 2.29
C GLU A 147 -8.53 -1.52 3.48
N CYS A 148 -7.41 -1.19 4.13
CA CYS A 148 -6.98 -1.90 5.32
C CYS A 148 -7.96 -1.66 6.48
N PRO A 149 -8.05 -2.58 7.45
CA PRO A 149 -8.97 -2.45 8.57
C PRO A 149 -8.81 -1.12 9.34
N ALA A 150 -7.58 -0.66 9.57
CA ALA A 150 -7.28 0.60 10.28
C ALA A 150 -7.48 1.88 9.45
N GLY A 151 -7.85 1.77 8.17
CA GLY A 151 -7.98 2.90 7.24
C GLY A 151 -9.35 3.00 6.58
N SER A 152 -10.31 2.18 7.03
CA SER A 152 -11.62 2.06 6.40
C SER A 152 -12.54 3.24 6.78
N ALA A 153 -12.26 4.44 6.25
CA ALA A 153 -13.09 5.66 6.34
C ALA A 153 -12.54 6.74 5.38
N VAL A 154 -13.12 7.95 5.41
CA VAL A 154 -12.64 9.17 4.68
C VAL A 154 -11.46 9.89 5.35
N ASN A 155 -11.06 9.41 6.53
CA ASN A 155 -9.89 9.89 7.27
C ASN A 155 -9.07 8.70 7.73
N ALA A 156 -8.50 7.98 6.78
CA ALA A 156 -7.64 6.85 7.01
C ALA A 156 -6.34 7.31 7.70
N VAL A 157 -6.07 6.73 8.86
CA VAL A 157 -4.92 7.07 9.72
C VAL A 157 -3.91 5.92 9.80
N CYS A 158 -3.90 5.08 8.76
CA CYS A 158 -3.12 3.86 8.73
C CYS A 158 -1.69 4.11 8.24
N LYS A 159 -0.81 3.13 8.51
CA LYS A 159 0.58 3.14 8.04
C LYS A 159 0.71 3.16 6.51
N HIS A 160 -0.27 2.63 5.78
CA HIS A 160 -0.23 2.61 4.31
C HIS A 160 -0.39 4.01 3.70
N VAL A 161 -1.21 4.87 4.32
CA VAL A 161 -1.32 6.29 3.95
C VAL A 161 0.00 7.00 4.24
N ALA A 162 0.64 6.74 5.39
CA ALA A 162 1.96 7.30 5.69
C ALA A 162 3.02 6.90 4.65
N VAL A 163 3.04 5.62 4.24
CA VAL A 163 3.95 5.12 3.20
C VAL A 163 3.72 5.82 1.85
N LEU A 164 2.46 6.03 1.46
CA LEU A 164 2.14 6.74 0.22
C LEU A 164 2.53 8.23 0.30
N LEU A 165 2.26 8.90 1.42
CA LEU A 165 2.70 10.29 1.65
C LEU A 165 4.22 10.43 1.60
N LEU A 166 4.96 9.51 2.22
CA LEU A 166 6.43 9.48 2.16
C LEU A 166 6.94 9.26 0.73
N GLY A 167 6.28 8.37 -0.04
CA GLY A 167 6.60 8.19 -1.45
C GLY A 167 6.38 9.44 -2.30
N ILE A 168 5.31 10.19 -2.03
CA ILE A 168 5.02 11.46 -2.72
C ILE A 168 6.05 12.52 -2.32
N GLU A 169 6.38 12.63 -1.04
CA GLU A 169 7.39 13.57 -0.52
C GLU A 169 8.77 13.32 -1.15
N ASN A 170 9.23 12.06 -1.17
CA ASN A 170 10.44 11.68 -1.88
C ASN A 170 10.39 12.02 -3.38
N MET A 171 9.25 11.81 -4.04
CA MET A 171 9.12 12.18 -5.46
C MET A 171 9.18 13.70 -5.66
N VAL A 172 8.62 14.49 -4.75
CA VAL A 172 8.65 15.95 -4.83
C VAL A 172 10.07 16.47 -4.68
N HIS A 173 10.79 16.04 -3.63
CA HIS A 173 12.12 16.56 -3.27
C HIS A 173 13.28 15.88 -4.01
N GLU A 174 13.27 14.55 -4.06
CA GLU A 174 14.40 13.75 -4.57
C GLU A 174 14.16 13.21 -5.99
N LYS A 175 12.96 13.41 -6.56
CA LYS A 175 12.56 12.94 -7.90
C LYS A 175 12.61 11.41 -8.07
N PHE A 176 12.47 10.65 -7.00
CA PHE A 176 12.33 9.20 -7.05
C PHE A 176 11.26 8.67 -6.10
N ILE A 177 10.75 7.48 -6.37
CA ILE A 177 9.80 6.77 -5.52
C ILE A 177 10.18 5.29 -5.43
N LEU A 178 10.21 4.73 -4.23
CA LEU A 178 10.56 3.33 -3.99
C LEU A 178 9.33 2.44 -4.17
N LEU A 179 9.18 1.92 -5.39
CA LEU A 179 8.14 0.95 -5.70
C LEU A 179 8.64 -0.49 -5.55
N HIS A 180 7.70 -1.42 -5.41
CA HIS A 180 7.95 -2.85 -5.45
C HIS A 180 8.62 -3.22 -6.77
N GLU A 181 9.75 -3.92 -6.67
CA GLU A 181 10.47 -4.38 -7.83
C GLU A 181 9.74 -5.55 -8.51
N VAL A 182 9.43 -5.40 -9.79
CA VAL A 182 8.87 -6.47 -10.60
C VAL A 182 9.96 -7.49 -10.98
N CYS A 183 9.54 -8.67 -11.44
CA CYS A 183 10.45 -9.78 -11.75
C CYS A 183 11.50 -9.47 -12.82
N THR A 184 11.28 -8.46 -13.66
CA THR A 184 12.23 -7.98 -14.68
C THR A 184 13.24 -6.97 -14.14
N GLN A 185 12.98 -6.36 -12.97
CA GLN A 185 13.89 -5.42 -12.30
C GLN A 185 14.88 -6.15 -11.39
N LYS A 186 14.54 -7.37 -10.95
CA LYS A 186 15.46 -8.26 -10.23
C LYS A 186 16.18 -9.16 -11.23
N LEU A 187 17.46 -9.40 -10.99
CA LEU A 187 18.21 -10.35 -11.80
C LEU A 187 17.52 -11.72 -11.75
N GLN A 188 17.17 -12.25 -12.91
CA GLN A 188 16.47 -13.52 -13.01
C GLN A 188 17.34 -14.66 -12.49
N GLN A 189 16.93 -15.27 -11.39
CA GLN A 189 17.73 -16.31 -10.72
C GLN A 189 17.74 -17.65 -11.46
N PHE A 190 16.79 -17.90 -12.36
CA PHE A 190 16.71 -19.20 -13.07
C PHE A 190 17.87 -19.44 -14.05
N HIS A 191 18.52 -18.38 -14.54
CA HIS A 191 19.72 -18.48 -15.37
C HIS A 191 21.01 -18.54 -14.53
N ILE A 192 20.92 -18.32 -13.22
CA ILE A 192 22.07 -18.45 -12.33
C ILE A 192 22.20 -19.93 -11.97
N PRO A 193 23.32 -20.59 -12.31
CA PRO A 193 23.53 -21.98 -11.90
C PRO A 193 23.49 -22.08 -10.38
N ASN A 194 22.71 -23.00 -9.83
CA ASN A 194 22.63 -23.23 -8.38
C ASN A 194 23.98 -23.59 -7.73
N LYS A 195 25.00 -23.94 -8.53
CA LYS A 195 26.36 -24.22 -8.08
C LYS A 195 27.34 -23.53 -9.02
N PHE A 196 28.23 -22.72 -8.46
CA PHE A 196 29.36 -22.18 -9.20
C PHE A 196 30.28 -23.32 -9.62
N TYR A 197 30.63 -23.37 -10.90
CA TYR A 197 31.62 -24.32 -11.39
C TYR A 197 32.99 -23.90 -10.86
N THR A 198 33.60 -24.72 -10.01
CA THR A 198 34.91 -24.46 -9.39
C THR A 198 36.07 -25.14 -10.12
N GLY A 199 35.81 -25.82 -11.23
CA GLY A 199 36.84 -26.47 -12.02
C GLY A 199 37.60 -25.50 -12.94
N THR A 200 38.69 -25.98 -13.53
CA THR A 200 39.50 -25.17 -14.45
C THR A 200 38.72 -24.87 -15.74
N PRO A 201 38.99 -23.74 -16.41
CA PRO A 201 38.31 -23.36 -17.66
C PRO A 201 38.33 -24.47 -18.74
N VAL A 202 39.40 -25.26 -18.79
CA VAL A 202 39.58 -26.39 -19.72
C VAL A 202 38.61 -27.55 -19.45
N HIS A 203 38.21 -27.79 -18.19
CA HIS A 203 37.17 -28.77 -17.88
C HIS A 203 35.76 -28.21 -18.08
N ALA A 204 35.56 -26.89 -17.98
CA ALA A 204 34.27 -26.26 -18.27
C ALA A 204 33.87 -26.42 -19.74
N GLU A 205 34.83 -26.24 -20.67
CA GLU A 205 34.63 -26.47 -22.11
C GLU A 205 34.23 -27.91 -22.44
N LYS A 206 34.70 -28.88 -21.64
CA LYS A 206 34.42 -30.31 -21.83
C LYS A 206 33.15 -30.80 -21.14
N MET A 207 32.44 -29.94 -20.41
CA MET A 207 31.14 -30.31 -19.84
C MET A 207 30.15 -30.59 -20.96
N SER A 208 29.49 -31.75 -20.92
CA SER A 208 28.51 -32.11 -21.95
C SER A 208 27.36 -31.11 -21.91
N LYS A 209 27.14 -30.40 -23.02
CA LYS A 209 25.91 -29.63 -23.22
C LYS A 209 24.78 -30.65 -23.11
N LYS A 210 23.95 -30.55 -22.06
CA LYS A 210 22.78 -31.43 -21.88
C LYS A 210 22.07 -31.56 -23.22
N LYS A 211 21.88 -32.79 -23.71
CA LYS A 211 21.00 -33.05 -24.85
C LYS A 211 19.67 -32.36 -24.58
N LYS A 212 19.21 -31.53 -25.52
CA LYS A 212 17.82 -31.05 -25.52
C LYS A 212 16.94 -32.27 -25.26
N GLY A 213 16.20 -32.27 -24.16
CA GLY A 213 15.20 -33.29 -23.91
C GLY A 213 14.26 -33.33 -25.10
N ASN A 214 13.86 -34.53 -25.54
CA ASN A 214 12.84 -34.68 -26.57
C ASN A 214 11.59 -33.90 -26.14
N ASP A 215 11.32 -32.78 -26.81
CA ASP A 215 10.04 -32.08 -26.74
C ASP A 215 9.00 -32.91 -27.50
N SER A 216 8.47 -33.94 -26.85
CA SER A 216 7.36 -34.75 -27.37
C SER A 216 5.99 -34.27 -26.87
N TRP A 217 5.80 -32.96 -26.68
CA TRP A 217 4.53 -32.38 -26.18
C TRP A 217 3.85 -31.42 -27.15
N LEU A 218 4.23 -31.42 -28.44
CA LEU A 218 3.47 -30.75 -29.51
C LEU A 218 2.91 -31.79 -30.47
N THR A 219 1.92 -32.55 -30.01
CA THR A 219 0.87 -33.14 -30.87
C THR A 219 -0.24 -33.68 -29.98
N LYS A 220 -1.22 -32.83 -29.68
CA LYS A 220 -2.65 -33.14 -29.64
C LYS A 220 -3.43 -31.83 -29.56
#